data_AF-A0A2T3CU85-F1
#
_entry.id   AF-A0A2T3CU85-F1
#
_cell.length_a   1.000
_cell.length_b   1.000
_cell.length_c   1.000
_cell.angle_alpha   90.00
_cell.angle_beta   90.00
_cell.angle_gamma   90.00
#
_symmetry.space_group_name_H-M   'P 1'
#
loop_
_entity.id
_entity.type
_entity.pdbx_description
1 polymer ?
#
loop_
_entity_poly.entity_id
_entity_poly.type
_entity_poly.pdbx_seq_one_letter_code
_entity_poly.pdbx_strand_id
1 'polypeptide(L)'
;MKRQLTTLLIASAMSVFATAHGAQLLVGSYTEGASEGLYRYAFNSDSGQIDAKPLQVLKSENPSWLTLSIDNRLLFAVNENGTGKGQASSFSINAKDGSLKPLNQVGSAGDEPTHASLSHDQRYLFVANYGVQPTPGGNLSVLPVAKDGKLAASVQQDQHKASGSNPQRQAGPHVHSVVSSPDGHYVFASDLGADKVFIYRYDGASPKHPLSPADPAAIDLPPGSGPRHLLFSSDGKQAYLTLEMSAQVVVFAHQDGKLLELQRLPLTEQNDASAKAAGALHLSADGRFLYVSNRGTANELLVFAVDEDSGKLMQVQRRSVEGDHPREFTIDPSGKFLLVANQKSNEIVVIRRDPRSGMLGETLQKLPQDAPSDLKFID
;
A
#
# COMPACT_ATOMS: atom_id res chain seq x y z
N MET A 1 -2.04 -16.92 -80.62
CA MET A 1 -2.86 -17.37 -79.47
C MET A 1 -1.94 -17.83 -78.33
N LYS A 2 -1.65 -16.98 -77.35
CA LYS A 2 -1.16 -17.42 -76.03
C LYS A 2 -1.89 -16.59 -74.98
N ARG A 3 -2.76 -17.27 -74.23
CA ARG A 3 -3.65 -16.70 -73.22
C ARG A 3 -2.87 -16.35 -71.95
N GLN A 4 -3.30 -15.24 -71.38
CA GLN A 4 -2.96 -14.71 -70.06
C GLN A 4 -3.26 -15.72 -68.94
N LEU A 5 -2.45 -15.71 -67.89
CA LEU A 5 -2.90 -15.97 -66.52
C LEU A 5 -2.18 -14.99 -65.60
N THR A 6 -2.89 -13.93 -65.22
CA THR A 6 -2.48 -12.99 -64.18
C THR A 6 -3.11 -13.47 -62.88
N THR A 7 -2.30 -14.01 -61.97
CA THR A 7 -2.78 -14.46 -60.66
C THR A 7 -2.96 -13.24 -59.76
N LEU A 8 -4.22 -12.89 -59.46
CA LEU A 8 -4.58 -11.82 -58.54
C LEU A 8 -4.49 -12.37 -57.10
N LEU A 9 -3.44 -11.98 -56.35
CA LEU A 9 -3.32 -12.28 -54.93
C LEU A 9 -4.13 -11.25 -54.13
N ILE A 10 -5.31 -11.63 -53.64
CA ILE A 10 -6.09 -10.82 -52.70
C ILE A 10 -5.51 -11.10 -51.31
N ALA A 11 -4.65 -10.21 -50.82
CA ALA A 11 -4.22 -10.21 -49.43
C ALA A 11 -5.37 -9.68 -48.57
N SER A 12 -6.09 -10.60 -47.91
CA SER A 12 -7.05 -10.26 -46.86
C SER A 12 -6.28 -9.77 -45.63
N ALA A 13 -6.33 -8.48 -45.37
CA ALA A 13 -5.85 -7.91 -44.12
C ALA A 13 -6.88 -8.23 -43.02
N MET A 14 -6.71 -9.37 -42.34
CA MET A 14 -7.36 -9.58 -41.05
C MET A 14 -6.68 -8.66 -40.04
N SER A 15 -7.30 -7.52 -39.77
CA SER A 15 -7.00 -6.70 -38.60
C SER A 15 -7.30 -7.55 -37.36
N VAL A 16 -6.26 -8.15 -36.78
CA VAL A 16 -6.35 -8.69 -35.42
C VAL A 16 -6.48 -7.48 -34.51
N PHE A 17 -7.72 -7.15 -34.12
CA PHE A 17 -7.93 -6.33 -32.95
C PHE A 17 -7.45 -7.16 -31.76
N ALA A 18 -6.17 -6.99 -31.39
CA ALA A 18 -5.77 -7.29 -30.03
C ALA A 18 -6.61 -6.34 -29.17
N THR A 19 -7.63 -6.87 -28.49
CA THR A 19 -8.21 -6.17 -27.36
C THR A 19 -7.06 -5.98 -26.38
N ALA A 20 -6.50 -4.77 -26.35
CA ALA A 20 -5.63 -4.35 -25.26
C ALA A 20 -6.44 -4.65 -23.99
N HIS A 21 -6.03 -5.69 -23.25
CA HIS A 21 -6.62 -5.93 -21.95
C HIS A 21 -6.16 -4.73 -21.11
N GLY A 22 -7.07 -3.76 -20.93
CA GLY A 22 -6.80 -2.61 -20.09
C GLY A 22 -6.47 -3.09 -18.68
N ALA A 23 -5.51 -2.43 -18.02
CA ALA A 23 -5.18 -2.74 -16.64
C ALA A 23 -6.45 -2.66 -15.77
N GLN A 24 -6.52 -3.46 -14.71
CA GLN A 24 -7.66 -3.41 -13.80
C GLN A 24 -7.25 -2.84 -12.46
N LEU A 25 -8.11 -2.03 -11.88
CA LEU A 25 -7.89 -1.36 -10.61
C LEU A 25 -8.77 -1.99 -9.54
N LEU A 26 -8.14 -2.53 -8.50
CA LEU A 26 -8.78 -2.91 -7.25
C LEU A 26 -8.81 -1.72 -6.31
N VAL A 27 -9.94 -1.52 -5.63
CA VAL A 27 -10.16 -0.42 -4.70
C VAL A 27 -10.67 -0.97 -3.37
N GLY A 28 -9.87 -0.82 -2.32
CA GLY A 28 -10.28 -1.02 -0.94
C GLY A 28 -11.02 0.20 -0.39
N SER A 29 -11.89 0.00 0.60
CA SER A 29 -12.67 1.09 1.18
C SER A 29 -13.03 0.87 2.64
N TYR A 30 -13.48 1.94 3.27
CA TYR A 30 -14.26 1.89 4.51
C TYR A 30 -15.76 1.82 4.18
N THR A 31 -16.54 1.13 5.01
CA THR A 31 -17.94 0.75 4.76
C THR A 31 -18.92 1.26 5.81
N GLU A 32 -18.50 2.20 6.67
CA GLU A 32 -19.44 2.94 7.54
C GLU A 32 -20.36 3.86 6.75
N GLY A 33 -19.97 4.22 5.52
CA GLY A 33 -20.72 5.03 4.57
C GLY A 33 -21.57 4.22 3.59
N ALA A 34 -21.57 4.65 2.33
CA ALA A 34 -22.29 4.01 1.23
C ALA A 34 -21.48 2.91 0.52
N SER A 35 -20.18 2.79 0.81
CA SER A 35 -19.32 1.78 0.22
C SER A 35 -19.79 0.37 0.56
N GLU A 36 -19.81 -0.51 -0.44
CA GLU A 36 -20.18 -1.92 -0.27
C GLU A 36 -18.98 -2.80 0.08
N GLY A 37 -17.75 -2.28 -0.05
CA GLY A 37 -16.52 -3.00 0.26
C GLY A 37 -15.49 -2.91 -0.86
N LEU A 38 -15.16 -4.05 -1.48
CA LEU A 38 -14.09 -4.13 -2.47
C LEU A 38 -14.62 -3.97 -3.89
N TYR A 39 -14.00 -3.08 -4.66
CA TYR A 39 -14.38 -2.81 -6.04
C TYR A 39 -13.28 -3.20 -7.02
N ARG A 40 -13.68 -3.58 -8.23
CA ARG A 40 -12.78 -3.81 -9.36
C ARG A 40 -13.26 -3.00 -10.57
N TYR A 41 -12.37 -2.21 -11.13
CA TYR A 41 -12.63 -1.31 -12.25
C TYR A 41 -11.74 -1.65 -13.44
N ALA A 42 -12.20 -1.33 -14.64
CA ALA A 42 -11.33 -1.24 -15.81
C ALA A 42 -10.61 0.11 -15.78
N PHE A 43 -9.32 0.12 -16.12
CA PHE A 43 -8.50 1.31 -16.26
C PHE A 43 -7.84 1.33 -17.63
N ASN A 44 -7.91 2.49 -18.29
CA ASN A 44 -7.28 2.71 -19.58
C ASN A 44 -5.92 3.40 -19.41
N SER A 45 -4.83 2.65 -19.55
CA SER A 45 -3.46 3.16 -19.43
C SER A 45 -2.98 4.02 -20.61
N ASP A 46 -3.81 4.27 -21.62
CA ASP A 46 -3.53 5.26 -22.66
C ASP A 46 -4.13 6.63 -22.32
N SER A 47 -5.34 6.65 -21.77
CA SER A 47 -6.08 7.89 -21.46
C SER A 47 -6.04 8.30 -19.99
N GLY A 48 -5.72 7.40 -19.08
CA GLY A 48 -5.78 7.61 -17.64
C GLY A 48 -7.21 7.64 -17.08
N GLN A 49 -8.17 6.99 -17.74
CA GLN A 49 -9.57 6.95 -17.29
C GLN A 49 -9.90 5.62 -16.62
N ILE A 50 -10.59 5.70 -15.48
CA ILE A 50 -11.28 4.59 -14.82
C ILE A 50 -12.71 4.55 -15.35
N ASP A 51 -13.18 3.37 -15.74
CA ASP A 51 -14.58 3.19 -16.15
C ASP A 51 -15.52 3.46 -14.96
N ALA A 52 -16.56 4.30 -15.15
CA ALA A 52 -17.45 4.68 -14.05
C ALA A 52 -18.25 3.51 -13.45
N LYS A 53 -18.48 2.46 -14.25
CA LYS A 53 -19.16 1.24 -13.80
C LYS A 53 -18.10 0.22 -13.38
N PRO A 54 -18.12 -0.26 -12.12
CA PRO A 54 -17.21 -1.33 -11.71
C PRO A 54 -17.49 -2.61 -12.50
N LEU A 55 -16.42 -3.34 -12.83
CA LEU A 55 -16.48 -4.70 -13.37
C LEU A 55 -17.00 -5.68 -12.33
N GLN A 56 -16.73 -5.42 -11.05
CA GLN A 56 -17.17 -6.23 -9.93
C GLN A 56 -17.24 -5.40 -8.64
N VAL A 57 -18.23 -5.72 -7.80
CA VAL A 57 -18.34 -5.25 -6.42
C VAL A 57 -18.46 -6.47 -5.52
N LEU A 58 -17.63 -6.55 -4.48
CA LEU A 58 -17.65 -7.60 -3.48
C LEU A 58 -18.01 -7.00 -2.13
N LYS A 59 -19.14 -7.48 -1.58
CA LYS A 59 -19.57 -7.10 -0.23
C LYS A 59 -18.56 -7.57 0.80
N SER A 60 -17.95 -6.64 1.51
CA SER A 60 -16.96 -6.91 2.56
C SER A 60 -16.89 -5.71 3.49
N GLU A 61 -16.84 -5.95 4.80
CA GLU A 61 -16.78 -4.86 5.78
C GLU A 61 -15.35 -4.32 5.87
N ASN A 62 -15.17 -3.01 5.66
CA ASN A 62 -13.92 -2.28 5.83
C ASN A 62 -12.67 -2.93 5.20
N PRO A 63 -12.67 -3.38 3.92
CA PRO A 63 -11.49 -3.94 3.25
C PRO A 63 -10.46 -2.84 2.93
N SER A 64 -9.78 -2.32 3.95
CA SER A 64 -9.07 -1.04 3.87
C SER A 64 -7.64 -1.12 3.34
N TRP A 65 -7.07 -2.32 3.28
CA TRP A 65 -5.75 -2.59 2.70
C TRP A 65 -5.74 -3.90 1.94
N LEU A 66 -5.12 -3.90 0.76
CA LEU A 66 -5.08 -4.99 -0.19
C LEU A 66 -3.64 -5.47 -0.38
N THR A 67 -3.44 -6.79 -0.39
CA THR A 67 -2.14 -7.42 -0.60
C THR A 67 -2.27 -8.52 -1.66
N LEU A 68 -1.52 -8.39 -2.74
CA LEU A 68 -1.47 -9.40 -3.81
C LEU A 68 -0.40 -10.45 -3.49
N SER A 69 -0.63 -11.71 -3.87
CA SER A 69 0.45 -12.69 -3.95
C SER A 69 1.42 -12.33 -5.08
N ILE A 70 2.67 -12.80 -4.99
CA ILE A 70 3.71 -12.47 -5.97
C ILE A 70 3.38 -12.88 -7.41
N ASP A 71 2.51 -13.88 -7.58
CA ASP A 71 2.03 -14.37 -8.86
C ASP A 71 0.69 -13.76 -9.31
N ASN A 72 0.17 -12.77 -8.56
CA ASN A 72 -1.12 -12.11 -8.79
C ASN A 72 -2.32 -13.09 -8.87
N ARG A 73 -2.24 -14.26 -8.24
CA ARG A 73 -3.34 -15.25 -8.23
C ARG A 73 -4.22 -15.16 -6.98
N LEU A 74 -3.71 -14.55 -5.92
CA LEU A 74 -4.42 -14.37 -4.67
C LEU A 74 -4.44 -12.90 -4.30
N LEU A 75 -5.54 -12.51 -3.68
CA LEU A 75 -5.71 -11.23 -3.02
C LEU A 75 -6.02 -11.49 -1.55
N PHE A 76 -5.37 -10.75 -0.67
CA PHE A 76 -5.69 -10.67 0.73
C PHE A 76 -6.17 -9.26 1.04
N ALA A 77 -7.18 -9.15 1.89
CA ALA A 77 -7.64 -7.87 2.41
C ALA A 77 -7.68 -7.94 3.93
N VAL A 78 -7.22 -6.88 4.59
CA VAL A 78 -7.56 -6.68 6.00
C VAL A 78 -8.93 -6.03 6.10
N ASN A 79 -9.72 -6.45 7.08
CA ASN A 79 -11.01 -5.90 7.40
C ASN A 79 -10.87 -5.10 8.70
N GLU A 80 -10.74 -3.78 8.57
CA GLU A 80 -10.32 -2.84 9.63
C GLU A 80 -11.45 -2.54 10.63
N ASN A 81 -12.03 -3.59 11.18
CA ASN A 81 -13.08 -3.53 12.19
C ASN A 81 -12.48 -3.55 13.60
N GLY A 82 -13.10 -2.82 14.52
CA GLY A 82 -12.72 -2.77 15.94
C GLY A 82 -13.55 -3.67 16.86
N THR A 83 -13.24 -3.62 18.15
CA THR A 83 -14.01 -4.25 19.23
C THR A 83 -14.10 -5.78 19.10
N GLY A 84 -12.97 -6.44 18.91
CA GLY A 84 -12.82 -7.88 18.73
C GLY A 84 -13.24 -8.39 17.35
N LYS A 85 -13.42 -7.51 16.35
CA LYS A 85 -13.91 -7.87 15.01
C LYS A 85 -12.89 -7.70 13.90
N GLY A 86 -11.64 -7.34 14.20
CA GLY A 86 -10.59 -7.23 13.20
C GLY A 86 -10.35 -8.55 12.49
N GLN A 87 -10.37 -8.55 11.15
CA GLN A 87 -10.33 -9.76 10.33
C GLN A 87 -9.37 -9.63 9.15
N ALA A 88 -9.04 -10.77 8.54
CA ALA A 88 -8.36 -10.84 7.25
C ALA A 88 -9.13 -11.80 6.33
N SER A 89 -9.35 -11.37 5.10
CA SER A 89 -10.04 -12.11 4.04
C SER A 89 -9.08 -12.51 2.94
N SER A 90 -9.30 -13.66 2.32
CA SER A 90 -8.56 -14.12 1.14
C SER A 90 -9.49 -14.39 -0.04
N PHE A 91 -8.99 -14.13 -1.25
CA PHE A 91 -9.71 -14.27 -2.50
C PHE A 91 -8.78 -14.88 -3.55
N SER A 92 -9.31 -15.70 -4.46
CA SER A 92 -8.62 -16.10 -5.68
C SER A 92 -8.94 -15.13 -6.82
N ILE A 93 -7.95 -14.81 -7.63
CA ILE A 93 -8.06 -13.98 -8.84
C ILE A 93 -8.15 -14.90 -10.06
N ASN A 94 -9.19 -14.72 -10.87
CA ASN A 94 -9.36 -15.44 -12.12
C ASN A 94 -8.39 -14.91 -13.18
N ALA A 95 -7.45 -15.73 -13.61
CA ALA A 95 -6.41 -15.35 -14.58
C ALA A 95 -6.93 -14.94 -15.97
N LYS A 96 -8.20 -15.21 -16.31
CA LYS A 96 -8.77 -14.84 -17.61
C LYS A 96 -9.37 -13.44 -17.63
N ASP A 97 -10.02 -13.05 -16.54
CA ASP A 97 -10.84 -11.85 -16.52
C ASP A 97 -10.61 -10.97 -15.30
N GLY A 98 -9.73 -11.34 -14.36
CA GLY A 98 -9.43 -10.64 -13.13
C GLY A 98 -10.51 -10.75 -12.04
N SER A 99 -11.58 -11.53 -12.26
CA SER A 99 -12.66 -11.65 -11.28
C SER A 99 -12.19 -12.27 -9.98
N LEU A 100 -12.64 -11.68 -8.87
CA LEU A 100 -12.30 -12.09 -7.52
C LEU A 100 -13.33 -13.08 -7.00
N LYS A 101 -12.87 -14.18 -6.41
CA LYS A 101 -13.73 -15.16 -5.72
C LYS A 101 -13.29 -15.31 -4.27
N PRO A 102 -14.17 -15.08 -3.27
CA PRO A 102 -13.84 -15.30 -1.87
C PRO A 102 -13.40 -16.74 -1.59
N LEU A 103 -12.36 -16.91 -0.78
CA LEU A 103 -11.85 -18.20 -0.33
C LEU A 103 -12.22 -18.45 1.13
N ASN A 104 -11.74 -17.61 2.04
CA ASN A 104 -12.16 -17.60 3.45
C ASN A 104 -11.86 -16.27 4.15
N GLN A 105 -12.31 -16.16 5.39
CA GLN A 105 -12.05 -15.05 6.28
C GLN A 105 -11.73 -15.59 7.68
N VAL A 106 -10.77 -14.98 8.36
CA VAL A 106 -10.34 -15.36 9.72
C VAL A 106 -10.16 -14.11 10.58
N GLY A 107 -10.17 -14.27 11.91
CA GLY A 107 -9.80 -13.19 12.82
C GLY A 107 -8.32 -12.80 12.64
N SER A 108 -8.04 -11.51 12.66
CA SER A 108 -6.68 -10.94 12.60
C SER A 108 -5.90 -11.07 13.92
N ALA A 109 -6.58 -11.52 14.98
CA ALA A 109 -6.06 -11.57 16.34
C ALA A 109 -5.58 -10.19 16.87
N GLY A 110 -6.31 -9.15 16.48
CA GLY A 110 -6.22 -7.79 16.98
C GLY A 110 -7.40 -6.97 16.45
N ASP A 111 -7.45 -5.69 16.81
CA ASP A 111 -8.46 -4.75 16.33
C ASP A 111 -7.89 -3.80 15.28
N GLU A 112 -8.76 -3.39 14.36
CA GLU A 112 -8.43 -2.48 13.26
C GLU A 112 -7.14 -2.87 12.50
N PRO A 113 -7.07 -4.08 11.90
CA PRO A 113 -5.98 -4.43 10.99
C PRO A 113 -5.94 -3.44 9.83
N THR A 114 -4.87 -2.66 9.73
CA THR A 114 -4.80 -1.51 8.81
C THR A 114 -3.80 -1.72 7.67
N HIS A 115 -2.96 -2.76 7.77
CA HIS A 115 -1.97 -3.12 6.76
C HIS A 115 -1.61 -4.59 6.85
N ALA A 116 -1.25 -5.20 5.71
CA ALA A 116 -0.69 -6.54 5.67
C ALA A 116 0.41 -6.66 4.60
N SER A 117 1.27 -7.65 4.76
CA SER A 117 2.23 -8.07 3.73
C SER A 117 2.47 -9.57 3.81
N LEU A 118 2.89 -10.17 2.70
CA LEU A 118 3.26 -11.58 2.65
C LEU A 118 4.73 -11.76 2.98
N SER A 119 5.03 -12.84 3.70
CA SER A 119 6.36 -13.46 3.69
C SER A 119 6.83 -13.71 2.26
N HIS A 120 8.14 -13.59 2.01
CA HIS A 120 8.70 -13.74 0.67
C HIS A 120 8.42 -15.13 0.07
N ASP A 121 8.37 -16.17 0.91
CA ASP A 121 8.02 -17.54 0.51
C ASP A 121 6.49 -17.81 0.45
N GLN A 122 5.67 -16.78 0.65
CA GLN A 122 4.21 -16.80 0.56
C GLN A 122 3.51 -17.71 1.58
N ARG A 123 4.19 -18.17 2.65
CA ARG A 123 3.61 -19.09 3.65
C ARG A 123 2.84 -18.39 4.76
N TYR A 124 3.05 -17.10 4.94
CA TYR A 124 2.44 -16.29 5.99
C TYR A 124 2.03 -14.92 5.47
N LEU A 125 0.90 -14.44 5.98
CA LEU A 125 0.44 -13.07 5.94
C LEU A 125 0.74 -12.41 7.28
N PHE A 126 1.61 -11.41 7.29
CA PHE A 126 1.87 -10.54 8.43
C PHE A 126 0.82 -9.44 8.45
N VAL A 127 0.18 -9.22 9.60
CA VAL A 127 -0.92 -8.26 9.74
C VAL A 127 -0.56 -7.24 10.83
N ALA A 128 -0.65 -5.96 10.50
CA ALA A 128 -0.52 -4.85 11.43
C ALA A 128 -1.90 -4.48 11.97
N ASN A 129 -2.15 -4.81 13.23
CA ASN A 129 -3.35 -4.38 13.95
C ASN A 129 -3.07 -3.05 14.62
N TYR A 130 -3.80 -2.01 14.21
CA TYR A 130 -3.62 -0.66 14.74
C TYR A 130 -4.15 -0.55 16.17
N GLY A 131 -5.31 -1.13 16.48
CA GLY A 131 -5.91 -1.12 17.81
C GLY A 131 -6.11 0.29 18.35
N VAL A 132 -7.18 0.99 17.96
CA VAL A 132 -7.42 2.41 18.33
C VAL A 132 -7.46 2.61 19.85
N GLN A 133 -7.99 1.64 20.59
CA GLN A 133 -8.02 1.68 22.05
C GLN A 133 -6.64 1.35 22.63
N PRO A 134 -6.16 2.08 23.65
CA PRO A 134 -4.84 1.85 24.22
C PRO A 134 -4.69 0.48 24.90
N THR A 135 -5.82 -0.14 25.28
CA THR A 135 -5.88 -1.48 25.87
C THR A 135 -6.96 -2.30 25.16
N PRO A 136 -6.64 -3.46 24.58
CA PRO A 136 -5.31 -4.08 24.60
C PRO A 136 -4.27 -3.32 23.77
N GLY A 137 -4.64 -2.43 22.86
CA GLY A 137 -3.70 -1.79 21.92
C GLY A 137 -3.44 -2.63 20.68
N GLY A 138 -2.66 -2.09 19.75
CA GLY A 138 -2.23 -2.75 18.54
C GLY A 138 -1.19 -3.86 18.76
N ASN A 139 -1.01 -4.70 17.74
CA ASN A 139 -0.05 -5.79 17.70
C ASN A 139 0.30 -6.18 16.25
N LEU A 140 1.40 -6.91 16.08
CA LEU A 140 1.71 -7.66 14.87
C LEU A 140 1.15 -9.08 15.01
N SER A 141 0.43 -9.55 13.99
CA SER A 141 -0.08 -10.93 13.90
C SER A 141 0.51 -11.69 12.72
N VAL A 142 0.69 -13.00 12.87
CA VAL A 142 1.22 -13.89 11.82
C VAL A 142 0.19 -14.97 11.47
N LEU A 143 -0.43 -14.85 10.29
CA LEU A 143 -1.46 -15.77 9.81
C LEU A 143 -0.87 -16.72 8.77
N PRO A 144 -0.93 -18.05 8.96
CA PRO A 144 -0.51 -18.99 7.93
C PRO A 144 -1.38 -18.91 6.67
N VAL A 145 -0.74 -19.04 5.50
CA VAL A 145 -1.37 -19.09 4.19
C VAL A 145 -1.21 -20.51 3.64
N ALA A 146 -2.32 -21.20 3.41
CA ALA A 146 -2.32 -22.52 2.80
C ALA A 146 -2.02 -22.44 1.30
N LYS A 147 -1.62 -23.58 0.70
CA LYS A 147 -1.35 -23.68 -0.75
C LYS A 147 -2.56 -23.33 -1.64
N ASP A 148 -3.77 -23.48 -1.13
CA ASP A 148 -5.01 -23.08 -1.83
C ASP A 148 -5.39 -21.61 -1.57
N GLY A 149 -4.52 -20.85 -0.91
CA GLY A 149 -4.68 -19.43 -0.60
C GLY A 149 -5.49 -19.12 0.66
N LYS A 150 -6.03 -20.14 1.34
CA LYS A 150 -6.81 -19.91 2.56
C LYS A 150 -5.93 -19.51 3.74
N LEU A 151 -6.44 -18.59 4.53
CA LEU A 151 -5.83 -18.16 5.78
C LEU A 151 -6.18 -19.13 6.92
N ALA A 152 -5.26 -19.36 7.85
CA ALA A 152 -5.51 -20.03 9.11
C ALA A 152 -5.49 -19.03 10.29
N ALA A 153 -5.92 -19.49 11.46
CA ALA A 153 -5.82 -18.70 12.68
C ALA A 153 -4.36 -18.29 12.96
N SER A 154 -4.19 -17.10 13.55
CA SER A 154 -2.87 -16.57 13.89
C SER A 154 -2.06 -17.56 14.74
N VAL A 155 -0.79 -17.75 14.37
CA VAL A 155 0.15 -18.60 15.11
C VAL A 155 1.04 -17.80 16.07
N GLN A 156 1.15 -16.49 15.85
CA GLN A 156 1.99 -15.60 16.65
C GLN A 156 1.39 -14.20 16.70
N GLN A 157 1.47 -13.58 17.87
CA GLN A 157 1.05 -12.20 18.14
C GLN A 157 2.16 -11.53 18.96
N ASP A 158 2.68 -10.41 18.48
CA ASP A 158 3.69 -9.62 19.16
C ASP A 158 3.15 -8.22 19.45
N GLN A 159 3.04 -7.89 20.73
CA GLN A 159 2.61 -6.58 21.18
C GLN A 159 3.82 -5.78 21.66
N HIS A 160 3.84 -4.49 21.30
CA HIS A 160 4.92 -3.59 21.65
C HIS A 160 4.59 -2.74 22.88
N LYS A 161 5.62 -2.08 23.41
CA LYS A 161 5.45 -1.07 24.46
C LYS A 161 5.29 0.31 23.83
N ALA A 162 4.21 1.01 24.19
CA ALA A 162 3.97 2.39 23.78
C ALA A 162 5.03 3.35 24.33
N SER A 163 5.26 4.47 23.64
CA SER A 163 6.19 5.52 24.08
C SER A 163 5.58 6.40 25.17
N GLY A 164 4.27 6.62 25.13
CA GLY A 164 3.58 7.58 26.00
C GLY A 164 3.87 9.04 25.64
N SER A 165 4.57 9.33 24.55
CA SER A 165 4.98 10.69 24.15
C SER A 165 3.78 11.60 23.86
N ASN A 166 2.67 11.02 23.37
CA ASN A 166 1.40 11.69 23.17
C ASN A 166 0.26 10.93 23.89
N PRO A 167 -0.43 11.54 24.87
CA PRO A 167 -1.41 10.84 25.68
C PRO A 167 -2.70 10.46 24.93
N GLN A 168 -3.00 11.07 23.78
CA GLN A 168 -4.18 10.75 22.97
C GLN A 168 -3.91 9.67 21.92
N ARG A 169 -2.71 9.65 21.34
CA ARG A 169 -2.38 8.83 20.16
C ARG A 169 -1.32 7.77 20.41
N GLN A 170 -0.67 7.79 21.58
CA GLN A 170 0.47 6.93 21.92
C GLN A 170 0.38 6.44 23.38
N ALA A 171 -0.85 6.35 23.91
CA ALA A 171 -1.13 5.74 25.21
C ALA A 171 -1.08 4.19 25.15
N GLY A 172 -1.18 3.62 23.95
CA GLY A 172 -0.98 2.19 23.65
C GLY A 172 -0.14 2.01 22.38
N PRO A 173 0.31 0.77 22.10
CA PRO A 173 0.97 0.44 20.84
C PRO A 173 -0.02 0.53 19.68
N HIS A 174 0.45 0.90 18.49
CA HIS A 174 -0.35 1.00 17.28
C HIS A 174 0.47 0.59 16.06
N VAL A 175 0.56 -0.71 15.78
CA VAL A 175 1.28 -1.22 14.60
C VAL A 175 0.52 -0.79 13.35
N HIS A 176 1.13 0.04 12.52
CA HIS A 176 0.47 0.64 11.35
C HIS A 176 0.93 0.01 10.04
N SER A 177 2.16 -0.50 9.95
CA SER A 177 2.60 -1.28 8.79
C SER A 177 3.56 -2.38 9.18
N VAL A 178 3.54 -3.46 8.39
CA VAL A 178 4.41 -4.62 8.52
C VAL A 178 4.93 -4.98 7.14
N VAL A 179 6.24 -4.96 6.94
CA VAL A 179 6.87 -5.15 5.62
C VAL A 179 8.09 -6.05 5.72
N SER A 180 8.21 -6.99 4.79
CA SER A 180 9.40 -7.84 4.68
C SER A 180 10.55 -7.04 4.07
N SER A 181 11.79 -7.34 4.47
CA SER A 181 12.97 -6.92 3.71
C SER A 181 12.94 -7.52 2.29
N PRO A 182 13.62 -6.91 1.31
CA PRO A 182 13.67 -7.44 -0.05
C PRO A 182 14.29 -8.83 -0.18
N ASP A 183 15.19 -9.21 0.73
CA ASP A 183 15.76 -10.57 0.81
C ASP A 183 14.88 -11.57 1.58
N GLY A 184 13.78 -11.09 2.19
CA GLY A 184 12.83 -11.90 2.94
C GLY A 184 13.33 -12.38 4.30
N HIS A 185 14.51 -11.97 4.76
CA HIS A 185 15.10 -12.43 6.03
C HIS A 185 14.63 -11.66 7.26
N TYR A 186 14.06 -10.47 7.07
CA TYR A 186 13.59 -9.60 8.14
C TYR A 186 12.17 -9.12 7.89
N VAL A 187 11.45 -8.80 8.96
CA VAL A 187 10.14 -8.15 8.95
C VAL A 187 10.20 -6.90 9.84
N PHE A 188 9.78 -5.77 9.29
CA PHE A 188 9.78 -4.47 9.95
C PHE A 188 8.35 -4.08 10.28
N ALA A 189 8.09 -3.83 11.57
CA ALA A 189 6.79 -3.40 12.07
C ALA A 189 6.88 -1.94 12.55
N SER A 190 6.28 -1.01 11.79
CA SER A 190 6.20 0.39 12.17
C SER A 190 5.09 0.56 13.20
N ASP A 191 5.45 0.98 14.42
CA ASP A 191 4.50 1.19 15.50
C ASP A 191 4.39 2.67 15.85
N LEU A 192 3.26 3.26 15.44
CA LEU A 192 2.93 4.66 15.67
C LEU A 192 2.90 4.98 17.16
N GLY A 193 2.34 4.08 17.97
CA GLY A 193 2.20 4.22 19.41
C GLY A 193 3.52 4.14 20.17
N ALA A 194 4.54 3.50 19.58
CA ALA A 194 5.82 3.24 20.24
C ALA A 194 6.96 4.20 19.83
N ASP A 195 6.76 5.05 18.81
CA ASP A 195 7.84 5.83 18.18
C ASP A 195 9.01 4.93 17.72
N LYS A 196 8.70 3.72 17.24
CA LYS A 196 9.69 2.70 16.87
C LYS A 196 9.31 1.96 15.60
N VAL A 197 10.34 1.52 14.88
CA VAL A 197 10.22 0.40 13.93
C VAL A 197 10.84 -0.82 14.59
N PHE A 198 10.02 -1.83 14.89
CA PHE A 198 10.47 -3.11 15.41
C PHE A 198 10.96 -4.01 14.29
N ILE A 199 11.99 -4.80 14.55
CA ILE A 199 12.69 -5.61 13.56
C ILE A 199 12.71 -7.06 14.03
N TYR A 200 12.18 -7.93 13.18
CA TYR A 200 12.10 -9.37 13.42
C TYR A 200 12.92 -10.09 12.37
N ARG A 201 13.65 -11.13 12.76
CA ARG A 201 14.17 -12.14 11.85
C ARG A 201 13.01 -13.06 11.45
N TYR A 202 12.92 -13.35 10.16
CA TYR A 202 12.04 -14.38 9.62
C TYR A 202 12.88 -15.57 9.19
N ASP A 203 12.78 -16.68 9.92
CA ASP A 203 13.44 -17.93 9.54
C ASP A 203 12.49 -18.94 8.89
N GLY A 204 11.17 -18.74 9.04
CA GLY A 204 10.13 -19.62 8.51
C GLY A 204 10.27 -21.10 8.92
N ALA A 205 11.14 -21.40 9.88
CA ALA A 205 11.51 -22.74 10.29
C ALA A 205 10.68 -23.18 11.49
N SER A 206 10.22 -22.24 12.32
CA SER A 206 9.33 -22.47 13.45
C SER A 206 7.87 -22.21 13.06
N PRO A 207 7.04 -23.24 12.78
CA PRO A 207 5.68 -23.00 12.27
C PRO A 207 4.75 -22.33 13.29
N LYS A 208 5.08 -22.38 14.58
CA LYS A 208 4.33 -21.78 15.69
C LYS A 208 4.84 -20.41 16.09
N HIS A 209 6.05 -20.03 15.68
CA HIS A 209 6.64 -18.74 16.03
C HIS A 209 7.63 -18.32 14.93
N PRO A 210 7.14 -17.95 13.73
CA PRO A 210 7.99 -17.72 12.56
C PRO A 210 8.87 -16.47 12.64
N LEU A 211 8.56 -15.56 13.57
CA LEU A 211 9.30 -14.32 13.78
C LEU A 211 10.02 -14.36 15.12
N SER A 212 11.26 -13.89 15.15
CA SER A 212 12.02 -13.67 16.39
C SER A 212 12.63 -12.28 16.38
N PRO A 213 12.82 -11.61 17.54
CA PRO A 213 13.46 -10.29 17.56
C PRO A 213 14.85 -10.31 16.90
N ALA A 214 15.15 -9.30 16.07
CA ALA A 214 16.49 -9.11 15.50
C ALA A 214 17.46 -8.45 16.51
N ASP A 215 18.71 -8.24 16.09
CA ASP A 215 19.69 -7.45 16.83
C ASP A 215 20.26 -6.34 15.92
N PRO A 216 19.87 -5.06 16.12
CA PRO A 216 18.95 -4.58 17.16
C PRO A 216 17.49 -4.99 16.90
N ALA A 217 16.69 -5.11 17.96
CA ALA A 217 15.28 -5.50 17.86
C ALA A 217 14.35 -4.35 17.43
N ALA A 218 14.83 -3.12 17.42
CA ALA A 218 14.08 -1.94 17.00
C ALA A 218 15.01 -0.77 16.67
N ILE A 219 14.46 0.22 15.96
CA ILE A 219 15.04 1.55 15.78
C ILE A 219 14.16 2.56 16.51
N ASP A 220 14.81 3.47 17.24
CA ASP A 220 14.20 4.62 17.90
C ASP A 220 13.98 5.78 16.92
N LEU A 221 12.75 6.33 16.92
CA LEU A 221 12.40 7.55 16.22
C LEU A 221 12.12 8.67 17.25
N PRO A 222 12.03 9.95 16.83
CA PRO A 222 11.77 11.02 17.78
C PRO A 222 10.49 10.79 18.57
N PRO A 223 10.45 11.15 19.86
CA PRO A 223 9.23 11.12 20.65
C PRO A 223 8.09 11.90 19.97
N GLY A 224 6.91 11.29 19.84
CA GLY A 224 5.74 11.92 19.21
C GLY A 224 5.77 11.95 17.68
N SER A 225 6.66 11.16 17.05
CA SER A 225 6.80 11.17 15.59
C SER A 225 5.80 10.25 14.89
N GLY A 226 5.47 9.11 15.50
CA GLY A 226 4.47 8.15 15.01
C GLY A 226 4.82 7.52 13.66
N PRO A 227 5.76 6.55 13.58
CA PRO A 227 6.11 5.86 12.34
C PRO A 227 4.91 5.11 11.76
N ARG A 228 4.72 5.23 10.44
CA ARG A 228 3.49 4.80 9.75
C ARG A 228 3.76 3.75 8.67
N HIS A 229 4.08 4.16 7.44
CA HIS A 229 4.35 3.24 6.32
C HIS A 229 5.85 3.22 6.00
N LEU A 230 6.39 2.03 5.79
CA LEU A 230 7.78 1.81 5.36
C LEU A 230 7.79 1.08 4.01
N LEU A 231 8.68 1.46 3.11
CA LEU A 231 8.98 0.68 1.90
C LEU A 231 10.48 0.64 1.63
N PHE A 232 10.92 -0.35 0.86
CA PHE A 232 12.30 -0.49 0.40
C PHE A 232 12.47 -0.05 -1.05
N SER A 233 13.66 0.42 -1.39
CA SER A 233 14.10 0.52 -2.79
C SER A 233 14.13 -0.87 -3.43
N SER A 234 14.03 -0.94 -4.76
CA SER A 234 14.02 -2.22 -5.50
C SER A 234 15.32 -3.02 -5.35
N ASP A 235 16.45 -2.34 -5.17
CA ASP A 235 17.75 -2.95 -4.87
C ASP A 235 17.95 -3.28 -3.38
N GLY A 236 16.99 -2.89 -2.54
CA GLY A 236 16.98 -3.10 -1.10
C GLY A 236 18.04 -2.35 -0.31
N LYS A 237 18.76 -1.39 -0.90
CA LYS A 237 19.79 -0.61 -0.20
C LYS A 237 19.23 0.54 0.60
N GLN A 238 18.01 1.00 0.31
CA GLN A 238 17.35 2.06 1.06
C GLN A 238 15.98 1.62 1.58
N ALA A 239 15.59 2.24 2.68
CA ALA A 239 14.21 2.24 3.15
C ALA A 239 13.73 3.68 3.33
N TYR A 240 12.44 3.90 3.08
CA TYR A 240 11.77 5.18 3.26
C TYR A 240 10.62 4.97 4.24
N LEU A 241 10.47 5.87 5.20
CA LEU A 241 9.48 5.78 6.27
C LEU A 241 8.71 7.09 6.41
N THR A 242 7.39 7.02 6.47
CA THR A 242 6.56 8.16 6.90
C THR A 242 6.43 8.20 8.41
N LEU A 243 6.55 9.40 8.99
CA LEU A 243 6.24 9.69 10.39
C LEU A 243 4.95 10.51 10.40
N GLU A 244 3.83 9.89 10.76
CA GLU A 244 2.47 10.44 10.66
C GLU A 244 2.34 11.76 11.44
N MET A 245 2.65 11.71 12.73
CA MET A 245 2.32 12.76 13.68
C MET A 245 3.22 13.98 13.55
N SER A 246 4.46 13.77 13.09
CA SER A 246 5.43 14.84 12.83
C SER A 246 5.37 15.35 11.38
N ALA A 247 4.64 14.66 10.50
CA ALA A 247 4.61 14.90 9.05
C ALA A 247 6.01 14.97 8.45
N GLN A 248 6.76 13.88 8.56
CA GLN A 248 8.11 13.77 8.01
C GLN A 248 8.25 12.50 7.16
N VAL A 249 9.22 12.53 6.25
CA VAL A 249 9.75 11.33 5.59
C VAL A 249 11.20 11.13 6.02
N VAL A 250 11.55 9.90 6.37
CA VAL A 250 12.90 9.48 6.75
C VAL A 250 13.47 8.58 5.65
N VAL A 251 14.74 8.80 5.33
CA VAL A 251 15.54 7.94 4.46
C VAL A 251 16.52 7.16 5.30
N PHE A 252 16.58 5.85 5.09
CA PHE A 252 17.55 4.98 5.72
C PHE A 252 18.44 4.29 4.67
N ALA A 253 19.71 4.09 4.99
CA ALA A 253 20.49 3.00 4.41
C ALA A 253 20.03 1.70 5.07
N HIS A 254 19.82 0.66 4.27
CA HIS A 254 19.48 -0.67 4.73
C HIS A 254 20.63 -1.64 4.48
N GLN A 255 21.04 -2.37 5.51
CA GLN A 255 22.03 -3.43 5.41
C GLN A 255 21.73 -4.51 6.46
N ASP A 256 21.42 -5.72 5.99
CA ASP A 256 21.25 -6.92 6.84
C ASP A 256 20.35 -6.67 8.06
N GLY A 257 19.12 -6.21 7.80
CA GLY A 257 18.13 -5.93 8.84
C GLY A 257 18.35 -4.62 9.61
N LYS A 258 19.47 -3.91 9.40
CA LYS A 258 19.75 -2.63 10.06
C LYS A 258 19.32 -1.46 9.19
N LEU A 259 18.66 -0.47 9.79
CA LEU A 259 18.36 0.81 9.14
C LEU A 259 19.17 1.92 9.81
N LEU A 260 19.99 2.61 9.02
CA LEU A 260 20.76 3.78 9.45
C LEU A 260 20.18 5.03 8.81
N GLU A 261 19.71 5.97 9.63
CA GLU A 261 19.12 7.21 9.12
C GLU A 261 20.14 8.05 8.34
N LEU A 262 19.79 8.41 7.11
CA LEU A 262 20.60 9.24 6.21
C LEU A 262 20.06 10.67 6.09
N GLN A 263 18.74 10.81 6.20
CA GLN A 263 18.04 12.07 5.98
C GLN A 263 16.66 12.01 6.61
N ARG A 264 16.17 13.16 7.07
CA ARG A 264 14.79 13.36 7.47
C ARG A 264 14.30 14.72 6.97
N LEU A 265 13.15 14.75 6.32
CA LEU A 265 12.58 15.95 5.71
C LEU A 265 11.15 16.21 6.20
N PRO A 266 10.77 17.48 6.45
CA PRO A 266 9.38 17.83 6.71
C PRO A 266 8.54 17.71 5.44
N LEU A 267 7.31 17.21 5.60
CA LEU A 267 6.30 17.15 4.55
C LEU A 267 5.42 18.40 4.53
N THR A 268 5.52 19.27 5.52
CA THR A 268 4.81 20.57 5.54
C THR A 268 5.68 21.61 6.21
N GLU A 269 5.61 22.84 5.71
CA GLU A 269 6.21 24.01 6.35
C GLU A 269 5.30 24.58 7.45
N GLN A 270 4.06 24.07 7.53
CA GLN A 270 3.09 24.50 8.52
C GLN A 270 3.41 23.91 9.90
N ASN A 271 3.40 24.76 10.92
CA ASN A 271 3.64 24.34 12.29
C ASN A 271 2.41 23.74 12.97
N ASP A 272 1.21 24.04 12.47
CA ASP A 272 -0.05 23.56 13.02
C ASP A 272 -0.13 22.02 12.96
N ALA A 273 -0.53 21.41 14.08
CA ALA A 273 -0.74 19.98 14.17
C ALA A 273 -1.83 19.49 13.19
N SER A 274 -2.81 20.33 12.86
CA SER A 274 -3.87 19.98 11.90
C SER A 274 -3.34 19.72 10.48
N ALA A 275 -2.17 20.28 10.14
CA ALA A 275 -1.52 20.11 8.84
C ALA A 275 -0.53 18.93 8.81
N LYS A 276 -0.41 18.18 9.92
CA LYS A 276 0.58 17.12 10.08
C LYS A 276 -0.08 15.75 10.18
N ALA A 277 -0.11 15.03 9.07
CA ALA A 277 -0.62 13.66 9.03
C ALA A 277 -0.05 12.91 7.83
N ALA A 278 1.25 12.59 7.87
CA ALA A 278 1.88 11.81 6.80
C ALA A 278 1.08 10.51 6.56
N GLY A 279 0.90 10.17 5.30
CA GLY A 279 0.10 9.03 4.87
C GLY A 279 0.95 7.98 4.18
N ALA A 280 0.55 7.68 2.94
CA ALA A 280 1.20 6.72 2.08
C ALA A 280 2.49 7.28 1.47
N LEU A 281 3.36 6.38 1.04
CA LEU A 281 4.50 6.69 0.21
C LEU A 281 4.69 5.58 -0.83
N HIS A 282 5.10 5.94 -2.05
CA HIS A 282 5.39 4.99 -3.13
C HIS A 282 6.53 5.51 -4.00
N LEU A 283 7.39 4.58 -4.45
CA LEU A 283 8.40 4.87 -5.47
C LEU A 283 7.79 4.69 -6.87
N SER A 284 8.27 5.45 -7.84
CA SER A 284 8.12 5.09 -9.24
C SER A 284 8.83 3.77 -9.53
N ALA A 285 8.36 3.02 -10.54
CA ALA A 285 8.91 1.70 -10.87
C ALA A 285 10.42 1.72 -11.21
N ASP A 286 10.93 2.86 -11.69
CA ASP A 286 12.35 3.09 -11.97
C ASP A 286 13.15 3.57 -10.74
N GLY A 287 12.52 3.74 -9.58
CA GLY A 287 13.14 4.19 -8.33
C GLY A 287 13.54 5.66 -8.28
N ARG A 288 13.37 6.43 -9.38
CA ARG A 288 13.89 7.80 -9.49
C ARG A 288 13.07 8.85 -8.74
N PHE A 289 11.82 8.53 -8.38
CA PHE A 289 10.93 9.46 -7.69
C PHE A 289 10.20 8.79 -6.54
N LEU A 290 10.17 9.47 -5.40
CA LEU A 290 9.35 9.10 -4.25
C LEU A 290 8.19 10.09 -4.12
N TYR A 291 6.99 9.56 -3.95
CA TYR A 291 5.78 10.31 -3.69
C TYR A 291 5.36 10.07 -2.24
N VAL A 292 4.89 11.10 -1.55
CA VAL A 292 4.43 10.99 -0.15
C VAL A 292 3.17 11.81 0.03
N SER A 293 2.10 11.21 0.58
CA SER A 293 0.90 11.95 0.92
C SER A 293 0.99 12.58 2.30
N ASN A 294 0.47 13.80 2.44
CA ASN A 294 0.24 14.45 3.72
C ASN A 294 -1.24 14.84 3.81
N ARG A 295 -1.92 14.28 4.81
CA ARG A 295 -3.35 14.51 5.08
C ARG A 295 -3.52 15.74 5.99
N GLY A 296 -4.71 15.87 6.58
CA GLY A 296 -5.03 17.00 7.45
C GLY A 296 -5.39 18.22 6.61
N THR A 297 -5.13 19.42 7.11
CA THR A 297 -5.46 20.66 6.38
C THR A 297 -4.55 20.91 5.16
N ALA A 298 -3.44 20.17 5.03
CA ALA A 298 -2.53 20.28 3.89
C ALA A 298 -3.04 19.59 2.62
N ASN A 299 -3.59 18.37 2.74
CA ASN A 299 -4.16 17.56 1.66
C ASN A 299 -3.35 17.65 0.33
N GLU A 300 -2.09 17.19 0.40
CA GLU A 300 -1.13 17.30 -0.69
C GLU A 300 -0.33 16.01 -0.90
N LEU A 301 0.18 15.86 -2.14
CA LEU A 301 1.27 14.95 -2.47
C LEU A 301 2.56 15.75 -2.61
N LEU A 302 3.60 15.27 -1.94
CA LEU A 302 4.97 15.71 -2.15
C LEU A 302 5.65 14.77 -3.13
N VAL A 303 6.40 15.36 -4.06
CA VAL A 303 7.21 14.63 -5.03
C VAL A 303 8.68 14.93 -4.73
N PHE A 304 9.47 13.87 -4.61
CA PHE A 304 10.91 13.93 -4.41
C PHE A 304 11.62 13.22 -5.56
N ALA A 305 12.68 13.83 -6.10
CA ALA A 305 13.68 13.10 -6.86
C ALA A 305 14.56 12.30 -5.87
N VAL A 306 14.88 11.07 -6.23
CA VAL A 306 15.76 10.18 -5.48
C VAL A 306 17.15 10.22 -6.12
N ASP A 307 18.15 10.56 -5.34
CA ASP A 307 19.56 10.46 -5.75
C ASP A 307 19.96 8.97 -5.86
N GLU A 308 20.39 8.54 -7.05
CA GLU A 308 20.64 7.10 -7.32
C GLU A 308 21.76 6.51 -6.46
N ASP A 309 22.75 7.31 -6.07
CA ASP A 309 23.91 6.84 -5.29
C ASP A 309 23.62 6.81 -3.79
N SER A 310 23.07 7.90 -3.25
CA SER A 310 22.87 8.06 -1.80
C SER A 310 21.46 7.71 -1.33
N GLY A 311 20.49 7.61 -2.24
CA GLY A 311 19.08 7.46 -1.95
C GLY A 311 18.43 8.69 -1.29
N LYS A 312 19.17 9.80 -1.17
CA LYS A 312 18.64 11.03 -0.57
C LYS A 312 17.57 11.65 -1.46
N LEU A 313 16.64 12.33 -0.81
CA LEU A 313 15.49 12.96 -1.41
C LEU A 313 15.75 14.46 -1.64
N MET A 314 15.36 14.93 -2.82
CA MET A 314 15.26 16.35 -3.15
C MET A 314 13.82 16.66 -3.58
N GLN A 315 13.14 17.53 -2.84
CA GLN A 315 11.75 17.89 -3.18
C GLN A 315 11.71 18.60 -4.53
N VAL A 316 10.87 18.11 -5.44
CA VAL A 316 10.64 18.72 -6.77
C VAL A 316 9.28 19.38 -6.88
N GLN A 317 8.28 18.92 -6.11
CA GLN A 317 6.92 19.47 -6.18
C GLN A 317 6.13 19.24 -4.89
N ARG A 318 5.20 20.16 -4.63
CA ARG A 318 4.01 19.95 -3.78
C ARG A 318 2.77 20.12 -4.65
N ARG A 319 1.82 19.22 -4.55
CA ARG A 319 0.62 19.20 -5.41
C ARG A 319 -0.60 18.91 -4.55
N SER A 320 -1.61 19.78 -4.58
CA SER A 320 -2.91 19.49 -3.97
C SER A 320 -3.49 18.20 -4.57
N VAL A 321 -4.08 17.35 -3.73
CA VAL A 321 -4.79 16.14 -4.15
C VAL A 321 -6.21 16.42 -4.65
N GLU A 322 -6.63 17.69 -4.62
CA GLU A 322 -7.95 18.15 -5.05
C GLU A 322 -9.13 17.43 -4.40
N GLY A 323 -8.94 17.00 -3.15
CA GLY A 323 -9.92 16.33 -2.29
C GLY A 323 -9.45 16.34 -0.84
N ASP A 324 -10.07 15.51 -0.01
CA ASP A 324 -9.80 15.45 1.43
C ASP A 324 -9.36 14.05 1.89
N HIS A 325 -8.32 14.04 2.72
CA HIS A 325 -7.75 12.85 3.36
C HIS A 325 -7.21 11.83 2.34
N PRO A 326 -6.11 12.14 1.60
CA PRO A 326 -5.47 11.21 0.67
C PRO A 326 -4.86 10.03 1.43
N ARG A 327 -5.67 8.99 1.64
CA ARG A 327 -5.35 7.83 2.48
C ARG A 327 -4.30 6.94 1.82
N GLU A 328 -4.45 6.76 0.51
CA GLU A 328 -3.53 6.02 -0.36
C GLU A 328 -3.49 6.64 -1.75
N PHE A 329 -2.50 6.25 -2.53
CA PHE A 329 -2.40 6.53 -3.95
C PHE A 329 -1.59 5.42 -4.65
N THR A 330 -1.69 5.32 -5.96
CA THR A 330 -0.91 4.36 -6.74
C THR A 330 -0.46 4.95 -8.06
N ILE A 331 0.63 4.44 -8.62
CA ILE A 331 1.11 4.79 -9.96
C ILE A 331 0.65 3.68 -10.91
N ASP A 332 0.08 4.06 -12.05
CA ASP A 332 -0.36 3.06 -13.02
C ASP A 332 0.81 2.27 -13.63
N PRO A 333 0.58 1.06 -14.19
CA PRO A 333 1.65 0.24 -14.75
C PRO A 333 2.46 0.92 -15.86
N SER A 334 1.88 1.87 -16.60
CA SER A 334 2.62 2.65 -17.61
C SER A 334 3.49 3.76 -17.02
N GLY A 335 3.28 4.11 -15.75
CA GLY A 335 3.94 5.20 -15.04
C GLY A 335 3.46 6.59 -15.43
N LYS A 336 2.45 6.73 -16.30
CA LYS A 336 1.98 8.01 -16.84
C LYS A 336 0.87 8.65 -16.00
N PHE A 337 0.32 7.93 -15.03
CA PHE A 337 -0.79 8.38 -14.20
C PHE A 337 -0.54 8.02 -12.75
N LEU A 338 -1.00 8.90 -11.86
CA LEU A 338 -1.06 8.67 -10.43
C LEU A 338 -2.52 8.84 -9.98
N LEU A 339 -3.03 7.85 -9.26
CA LEU A 339 -4.41 7.80 -8.78
C LEU A 339 -4.40 7.99 -7.27
N VAL A 340 -5.21 8.93 -6.76
CA VAL A 340 -5.27 9.26 -5.32
C VAL A 340 -6.63 8.87 -4.76
N ALA A 341 -6.63 8.07 -3.70
CA ALA A 341 -7.82 7.73 -2.92
C ALA A 341 -8.06 8.79 -1.84
N ASN A 342 -8.93 9.75 -2.12
CA ASN A 342 -9.34 10.79 -1.17
C ASN A 342 -10.51 10.29 -0.33
N GLN A 343 -10.19 9.72 0.83
CA GLN A 343 -11.14 9.01 1.67
C GLN A 343 -12.33 9.88 2.11
N LYS A 344 -12.07 11.13 2.55
CA LYS A 344 -13.12 11.97 3.14
C LYS A 344 -13.94 12.76 2.13
N SER A 345 -13.41 12.96 0.92
CA SER A 345 -14.17 13.56 -0.18
C SER A 345 -14.83 12.54 -1.10
N ASN A 346 -14.76 11.24 -0.78
CA ASN A 346 -15.44 10.16 -1.50
C ASN A 346 -15.13 10.16 -3.01
N GLU A 347 -13.85 10.24 -3.36
CA GLU A 347 -13.42 10.23 -4.75
C GLU A 347 -12.03 9.62 -4.96
N ILE A 348 -11.82 9.08 -6.16
CA ILE A 348 -10.50 8.78 -6.70
C ILE A 348 -10.16 9.85 -7.73
N VAL A 349 -9.04 10.55 -7.53
CA VAL A 349 -8.54 11.57 -8.46
C VAL A 349 -7.43 10.98 -9.32
N VAL A 350 -7.57 11.04 -10.64
CA VAL A 350 -6.54 10.60 -11.58
C VAL A 350 -5.76 11.79 -12.10
N ILE A 351 -4.44 11.77 -11.91
CA ILE A 351 -3.54 12.88 -12.22
C ILE A 351 -2.51 12.41 -13.26
N ARG A 352 -2.25 13.24 -14.26
CA ARG A 352 -1.16 12.98 -15.22
C ARG A 352 0.20 13.08 -14.52
N ARG A 353 1.06 12.09 -14.71
CA ARG A 353 2.45 12.06 -14.26
C ARG A 353 3.39 12.18 -15.47
N ASP A 354 4.42 13.01 -15.37
CA ASP A 354 5.55 12.98 -16.31
C ASP A 354 6.63 12.02 -15.77
N PRO A 355 6.87 10.85 -16.42
CA PRO A 355 7.86 9.89 -15.93
C PRO A 355 9.30 10.41 -15.95
N ARG A 356 9.59 11.48 -16.70
CA ARG A 356 10.95 12.02 -16.80
C ARG A 356 11.29 12.96 -15.66
N SER A 357 10.36 13.84 -15.29
CA SER A 357 10.54 14.82 -14.22
C SER A 357 9.94 14.39 -12.88
N GLY A 358 9.09 13.36 -12.88
CA GLY A 358 8.32 12.92 -11.73
C GLY A 358 7.13 13.81 -11.39
N MET A 359 6.99 14.97 -12.03
CA MET A 359 5.97 15.95 -11.68
C MET A 359 4.55 15.47 -12.00
N LEU A 360 3.62 15.89 -11.16
CA LEU A 360 2.19 15.67 -11.26
C LEU A 360 1.51 16.91 -11.88
N GLY A 361 0.83 16.69 -13.00
CA GLY A 361 0.21 17.72 -13.83
C GLY A 361 -1.29 17.90 -13.59
N GLU A 362 -2.02 17.97 -14.71
CA GLU A 362 -3.47 18.14 -14.75
C GLU A 362 -4.21 16.94 -14.15
N THR A 363 -5.35 17.22 -13.54
CA THR A 363 -6.35 16.22 -13.16
C THR A 363 -7.12 15.78 -14.40
N LEU A 364 -7.12 14.49 -14.68
CA LEU A 364 -7.78 13.89 -15.85
C LEU A 364 -9.18 13.38 -15.53
N GLN A 365 -9.41 12.98 -14.28
CA GLN A 365 -10.68 12.43 -13.83
C GLN A 365 -10.84 12.60 -12.32
N LYS A 366 -12.07 12.80 -11.88
CA LYS A 366 -12.51 12.59 -10.50
C LYS A 366 -13.65 11.57 -10.52
N LEU A 367 -13.38 10.37 -10.05
CA LEU A 367 -14.35 9.28 -9.99
C LEU A 367 -14.99 9.25 -8.61
N PRO A 368 -16.33 9.39 -8.48
CA PRO A 368 -17.02 9.17 -7.21
C PRO A 368 -16.81 7.73 -6.72
N GLN A 369 -16.30 7.59 -5.51
CA GLN A 369 -16.06 6.31 -4.85
C GLN A 369 -16.17 6.55 -3.34
N ASP A 370 -17.05 5.84 -2.65
CA ASP A 370 -17.23 6.08 -1.22
C ASP A 370 -16.05 5.53 -0.40
N ALA A 371 -15.47 6.42 0.41
CA ALA A 371 -14.36 6.20 1.34
C ALA A 371 -13.23 5.27 0.84
N PRO A 372 -12.60 5.54 -0.32
CA PRO A 372 -11.52 4.71 -0.84
C PRO A 372 -10.29 4.79 0.08
N SER A 373 -9.61 3.67 0.28
CA SER A 373 -8.52 3.56 1.25
C SER A 373 -7.29 2.79 0.76
N ASP A 374 -7.38 2.03 -0.35
CA ASP A 374 -6.23 1.44 -1.03
C ASP A 374 -6.53 1.23 -2.53
N LEU A 375 -5.48 1.22 -3.35
CA LEU A 375 -5.54 1.11 -4.81
C LEU A 375 -4.45 0.15 -5.30
N LYS A 376 -4.84 -0.96 -5.95
CA LYS A 376 -3.89 -1.93 -6.51
C LYS A 376 -4.23 -2.26 -7.97
N PHE A 377 -3.22 -2.28 -8.83
CA PHE A 377 -3.40 -2.75 -10.20
C PHE A 377 -3.21 -4.27 -10.28
N ILE A 378 -4.02 -4.91 -11.12
CA ILE A 378 -3.84 -6.28 -11.59
C ILE A 378 -3.90 -6.29 -13.12
N ASP A 379 -3.08 -7.14 -13.73
CA ASP A 379 -2.95 -7.29 -15.19
C ASP A 379 -3.83 -8.41 -15.75
#